data_AF-A0A101XDI7-F1
#
_entry.id   AF-A0A101XDI7-F1
#
_cell.length_a   1.000
_cell.length_b   1.000
_cell.length_c   1.000
_cell.angle_alpha   90.00
_cell.angle_beta   90.00
_cell.angle_gamma   90.00
#
_symmetry.space_group_name_H-M   'P 1'
#
loop_
_entity.id
_entity.type
_entity.pdbx_description
1 polymer ?
#
loop_
_entity_poly.entity_id
_entity_poly.type
_entity_poly.pdbx_seq_one_letter_code
_entity_poly.pdbx_strand_id
1 'polypeptide(L)'
;MRWLLSAVFMAVWTFADVLLNEAALRQALAEEILRRTQSIWAPVLLDQSVDASWRSFLVSAPFTAFFIQLAVYGAWSLAYRLGGCRRGFAAALAVVVAVTAVLWLYGLRLVFFMGYIPIEQPLMYFTVNAGLAFIKYSECARPSAPAPG
;
A
#
# COMPACT_ATOMS: atom_id res chain seq x y z
N MET A 1 13.05 -11.53 7.46
CA MET A 1 13.41 -11.22 6.06
C MET A 1 12.18 -11.03 5.16
N ARG A 2 11.21 -11.96 5.11
CA ARG A 2 10.02 -11.85 4.24
C ARG A 2 9.22 -10.54 4.38
N TRP A 3 9.05 -10.06 5.61
CA TRP A 3 8.37 -8.79 5.89
C TRP A 3 9.07 -7.58 5.25
N LEU A 4 10.40 -7.49 5.42
CA LEU A 4 11.21 -6.40 4.87
C LEU A 4 11.21 -6.46 3.33
N LEU A 5 11.38 -7.65 2.76
CA LEU A 5 11.35 -7.85 1.30
C LEU A 5 9.99 -7.45 0.71
N SER A 6 8.89 -7.76 1.40
CA SER A 6 7.55 -7.34 0.94
C SER A 6 7.39 -5.81 0.98
N ALA A 7 7.94 -5.14 1.98
CA ALA A 7 7.90 -3.68 2.09
C ALA A 7 8.74 -3.00 1.02
N VAL A 8 9.95 -3.52 0.75
CA VAL A 8 10.79 -3.05 -0.35
C VAL A 8 10.10 -3.27 -1.70
N PHE A 9 9.50 -4.44 -1.91
CA PHE A 9 8.72 -4.73 -3.12
C PHE A 9 7.59 -3.72 -3.32
N MET A 10 6.79 -3.43 -2.28
CA MET A 10 5.69 -2.46 -2.38
C MET A 10 6.18 -1.04 -2.66
N ALA A 11 7.33 -0.65 -2.09
CA ALA A 11 7.93 0.65 -2.36
C ALA A 11 8.39 0.77 -3.83
N VAL A 12 9.09 -0.25 -4.35
CA VAL A 12 9.55 -0.28 -5.74
C VAL A 12 8.38 -0.36 -6.72
N TRP A 13 7.37 -1.17 -6.42
CA TRP A 13 6.14 -1.25 -7.21
C TRP A 13 5.45 0.10 -7.28
N THR A 14 5.29 0.77 -6.14
CA THR A 14 4.69 2.11 -6.07
C THR A 14 5.47 3.12 -6.89
N PHE A 15 6.80 3.08 -6.80
CA PHE A 15 7.64 3.97 -7.58
C PHE A 15 7.49 3.73 -9.09
N ALA A 16 7.53 2.46 -9.52
CA ALA A 16 7.35 2.10 -10.94
C ALA A 16 5.97 2.51 -11.46
N ASP A 17 4.92 2.24 -10.69
CA ASP A 17 3.53 2.60 -11.01
C ASP A 17 3.35 4.13 -11.13
N VAL A 18 3.98 4.91 -10.26
CA VAL A 18 4.00 6.38 -10.35
C VAL A 18 4.69 6.86 -11.62
N LEU A 19 5.82 6.26 -12.00
CA LEU A 19 6.53 6.63 -13.23
C LEU A 19 5.75 6.26 -14.50
N LEU A 20 5.11 5.08 -14.51
CA LEU A 20 4.30 4.64 -15.64
C LEU A 20 3.07 5.53 -15.86
N ASN A 21 2.55 6.13 -14.79
CA ASN A 21 1.36 7.00 -14.82
C ASN A 21 1.69 8.49 -14.67
N GLU A 22 2.95 8.90 -14.90
CA GLU A 22 3.42 10.27 -14.61
C GLU A 22 2.56 11.36 -15.26
N ALA A 23 2.22 11.22 -16.54
CA ALA A 23 1.42 12.22 -17.26
C ALA A 23 0.02 12.39 -16.65
N ALA A 24 -0.67 11.28 -16.37
CA ALA A 24 -2.00 11.30 -15.78
C ALA A 24 -1.98 11.86 -14.35
N LEU A 25 -0.97 11.50 -13.55
CA LEU A 25 -0.82 11.99 -12.19
C LEU A 25 -0.48 13.48 -12.15
N ARG A 26 0.43 13.96 -13.02
CA ARG A 26 0.73 15.40 -13.12
C ARG A 26 -0.50 16.20 -13.56
N GLN A 27 -1.33 15.66 -14.46
CA GLN A 27 -2.58 16.30 -14.84
C GLN A 27 -3.57 16.38 -13.66
N ALA A 28 -3.77 15.28 -12.93
CA ALA A 28 -4.63 15.26 -11.74
C ALA A 28 -4.14 16.23 -10.65
N LEU A 29 -2.83 16.37 -10.49
CA LEU A 29 -2.20 17.35 -9.60
C LEU A 29 -2.53 18.78 -10.02
N ALA A 30 -2.43 19.09 -11.32
CA ALA A 30 -2.75 20.42 -11.83
C ALA A 30 -4.23 20.76 -11.59
N GLU A 31 -5.14 19.82 -11.83
CA GLU A 31 -6.58 19.99 -11.57
C GLU A 31 -6.87 20.24 -10.08
N GLU A 32 -6.24 19.49 -9.17
CA GLU A 32 -6.42 19.69 -7.73
C GLU A 32 -5.83 21.02 -7.25
N ILE A 33 -4.66 21.43 -7.74
CA ILE A 33 -4.06 22.73 -7.42
C ILE A 33 -4.99 23.85 -7.88
N LEU A 34 -5.47 23.81 -9.12
CA LEU A 34 -6.40 24.81 -9.65
C LEU A 34 -7.70 24.86 -8.85
N ARG A 35 -8.27 23.71 -8.50
CA ARG A 35 -9.49 23.64 -7.69
C ARG A 35 -9.31 24.27 -6.32
N ARG A 36 -8.16 24.05 -5.67
CA ARG A 36 -7.84 24.63 -4.35
C ARG A 36 -7.51 26.11 -4.41
N THR A 37 -6.86 26.58 -5.46
CA THR A 37 -6.49 28.01 -5.58
C THR A 37 -7.68 28.86 -6.00
N GLN A 38 -8.59 28.32 -6.83
CA GLN A 38 -9.86 28.94 -7.16
C GLN A 38 -10.75 29.12 -5.93
N SER A 39 -10.79 28.15 -5.00
CA SER A 39 -11.63 28.27 -3.80
C SER A 39 -11.18 29.37 -2.82
N ILE A 40 -9.91 29.80 -2.91
CA ILE A 40 -9.32 30.84 -2.07
C ILE A 40 -8.95 32.11 -2.85
N TRP A 41 -9.32 32.19 -4.13
CA TRP A 41 -9.05 33.32 -5.03
C TRP A 41 -7.57 33.73 -5.09
N ALA A 42 -6.65 32.77 -4.97
CA ALA A 42 -5.22 33.03 -4.98
C ALA A 42 -4.64 32.87 -6.40
N PRO A 43 -3.78 33.80 -6.86
CA PRO A 43 -3.01 33.59 -8.09
C PRO A 43 -2.02 32.43 -7.89
N VAL A 44 -1.88 31.56 -8.89
CA VAL A 44 -0.96 30.41 -8.82
C VAL A 44 -0.11 30.30 -10.08
N LEU A 45 1.19 30.09 -9.89
CA LEU A 45 2.10 29.66 -10.94
C LEU A 45 1.95 28.14 -11.05
N LEU A 46 1.03 27.70 -11.91
CA LEU A 46 0.58 26.31 -11.98
C LEU A 46 1.74 25.35 -12.23
N ASP A 47 2.54 25.58 -13.26
CA ASP A 47 3.63 24.68 -13.65
C ASP A 47 4.68 24.52 -12.54
N GLN A 48 5.09 25.62 -11.89
CA GLN A 48 6.03 25.57 -10.77
C GLN A 48 5.45 24.83 -9.55
N SER A 49 4.15 25.02 -9.29
CA SER A 49 3.47 24.37 -8.17
C SER A 49 3.31 22.87 -8.41
N VAL A 50 3.03 22.47 -9.66
CA VAL A 50 2.97 21.07 -10.10
C VAL A 50 4.35 20.44 -9.97
N ASP A 51 5.42 21.07 -10.49
CA ASP A 51 6.78 20.51 -10.42
C ASP A 51 7.28 20.37 -8.98
N ALA A 52 7.03 21.35 -8.11
CA ALA A 52 7.41 21.30 -6.71
C ALA A 52 6.68 20.17 -5.96
N SER A 53 5.37 20.05 -6.17
CA SER A 53 4.55 19.01 -5.55
C SER A 53 4.90 17.62 -6.09
N TRP A 54 5.20 17.52 -7.38
CA TRP A 54 5.62 16.27 -8.04
C TRP A 54 6.92 15.72 -7.45
N ARG A 55 7.94 16.56 -7.25
CA ARG A 55 9.21 16.15 -6.63
C ARG A 55 9.02 15.61 -5.22
N SER A 56 8.17 16.26 -4.42
CA SER A 56 7.84 15.79 -3.08
C SER A 56 7.11 14.45 -3.12
N PHE A 57 6.13 14.32 -4.02
CA PHE A 57 5.33 13.12 -4.21
C PHE A 57 6.16 11.91 -4.66
N LEU A 58 7.08 12.09 -5.61
CA LEU A 58 7.98 11.04 -6.09
C LEU A 58 8.80 10.39 -4.98
N VAL A 59 9.18 11.16 -3.97
CA VAL A 59 9.91 10.65 -2.80
C VAL A 59 8.94 10.09 -1.77
N SER A 60 7.89 10.83 -1.40
CA SER A 60 7.03 10.46 -0.28
C SER A 60 6.15 9.23 -0.56
N ALA A 61 5.73 9.01 -1.80
CA ALA A 61 4.87 7.88 -2.18
C ALA A 61 5.51 6.50 -1.89
N PRO A 62 6.71 6.17 -2.40
CA PRO A 62 7.34 4.87 -2.12
C PRO A 62 7.71 4.69 -0.64
N PHE A 63 8.13 5.75 0.05
CA PHE A 63 8.38 5.70 1.50
C PHE A 63 7.10 5.40 2.28
N THR A 64 5.99 6.04 1.92
CA THR A 64 4.71 5.80 2.59
C THR A 64 4.22 4.38 2.31
N ALA A 65 4.36 3.90 1.08
CA ALA A 65 4.01 2.53 0.71
C ALA A 65 4.83 1.48 1.50
N PHE A 66 6.12 1.73 1.71
CA PHE A 66 6.97 0.89 2.55
C PHE A 66 6.40 0.75 3.96
N PHE A 67 6.11 1.86 4.64
CA PHE A 67 5.61 1.84 6.02
C PHE A 67 4.19 1.27 6.13
N ILE A 68 3.32 1.53 5.15
CA ILE A 68 1.99 0.92 5.10
C ILE A 68 2.13 -0.60 5.00
N GLN A 69 2.98 -1.11 4.11
CA GLN A 69 3.19 -2.55 3.97
C GLN A 69 3.70 -3.19 5.27
N LEU A 70 4.60 -2.51 6.00
CA LEU A 70 5.04 -2.96 7.32
C LEU A 70 3.89 -3.01 8.33
N ALA A 71 3.03 -1.99 8.35
CA ALA A 71 1.88 -1.92 9.24
C ALA A 71 0.85 -3.03 8.91
N VAL A 72 0.52 -3.22 7.63
CA VAL A 72 -0.39 -4.30 7.18
C VAL A 72 0.18 -5.66 7.57
N TYR A 73 1.47 -5.90 7.29
CA TYR A 73 2.15 -7.13 7.68
C TYR A 73 2.08 -7.37 9.19
N GLY A 74 2.38 -6.35 9.98
CA GLY A 74 2.32 -6.41 11.44
C GLY A 74 0.91 -6.77 11.93
N ALA A 75 -0.12 -6.10 11.40
CA ALA A 75 -1.51 -6.28 11.79
C ALA A 75 -2.01 -7.72 11.56
N TRP A 76 -1.88 -8.24 10.32
CA TRP A 76 -2.37 -9.59 10.05
C TRP A 76 -1.48 -10.66 10.71
N SER A 77 -0.18 -10.42 10.86
CA SER A 77 0.73 -11.36 11.52
C SER A 77 0.41 -11.50 13.02
N LEU A 78 0.01 -10.39 13.67
CA LEU A 78 -0.47 -10.39 15.05
C LEU A 78 -1.81 -11.14 15.16
N ALA A 79 -2.77 -10.86 14.28
CA ALA A 79 -4.05 -11.57 14.25
C ALA A 79 -3.86 -13.08 14.04
N TYR A 80 -2.94 -13.47 13.17
CA TYR A 80 -2.54 -14.87 12.98
C TYR A 80 -2.03 -15.51 14.27
N ARG A 81 -1.14 -14.83 14.99
CA ARG A 81 -0.56 -15.34 16.24
C ARG A 81 -1.62 -15.51 17.32
N LEU A 82 -2.54 -14.55 17.46
CA LEU A 82 -3.61 -14.58 18.45
C LEU A 82 -4.65 -15.68 18.16
N GLY A 83 -4.95 -15.93 16.88
CA GLY A 83 -5.94 -16.94 16.49
C GLY A 83 -5.42 -18.37 16.44
N GLY A 84 -4.11 -18.61 16.57
CA GLY A 84 -3.51 -19.94 16.34
C GLY A 84 -3.62 -20.39 14.86
N CYS A 85 -3.27 -21.63 14.53
CA CYS A 85 -3.06 -22.07 13.13
C CYS A 85 -4.23 -21.78 12.15
N ARG A 86 -5.31 -22.57 12.17
CA ARG A 86 -6.44 -22.43 11.22
C ARG A 86 -7.29 -21.18 11.48
N ARG A 87 -7.62 -20.90 12.74
CA ARG A 87 -8.44 -19.73 13.11
C ARG A 87 -7.67 -18.42 12.91
N GLY A 88 -6.36 -18.42 13.12
CA GLY A 88 -5.49 -17.27 12.86
C GLY A 88 -5.26 -17.01 11.38
N PHE A 89 -5.30 -18.02 10.50
CA PHE A 89 -5.30 -17.78 9.05
C PHE A 89 -6.56 -17.03 8.60
N ALA A 90 -7.75 -17.46 9.05
CA ALA A 90 -8.99 -16.75 8.77
C ALA A 90 -8.97 -15.32 9.33
N ALA A 91 -8.48 -15.12 10.56
CA ALA A 91 -8.33 -13.80 11.16
C ALA A 91 -7.35 -12.92 10.39
N ALA A 92 -6.22 -13.48 9.93
CA ALA A 92 -5.24 -12.77 9.12
C ALA A 92 -5.85 -12.31 7.79
N LEU A 93 -6.58 -13.19 7.08
CA LEU A 93 -7.26 -12.82 5.84
C LEU A 93 -8.31 -11.73 6.06
N ALA A 94 -9.09 -11.82 7.15
CA ALA A 94 -10.07 -10.78 7.49
C ALA A 94 -9.39 -9.42 7.71
N VAL A 95 -8.25 -9.39 8.41
CA VAL A 95 -7.45 -8.17 8.59
C VAL A 95 -6.90 -7.66 7.26
N VAL A 96 -6.37 -8.53 6.39
CA VAL A 96 -5.89 -8.12 5.06
C VAL A 96 -7.02 -7.49 4.25
N VAL A 97 -8.19 -8.11 4.18
CA VAL A 97 -9.36 -7.56 3.47
C VAL A 97 -9.77 -6.21 4.06
N ALA A 98 -9.94 -6.13 5.38
CA ALA A 98 -10.38 -4.92 6.05
C ALA A 98 -9.39 -3.77 5.87
N VAL A 99 -8.10 -4.02 6.05
CA VAL A 99 -7.05 -3.01 5.88
C VAL A 99 -6.93 -2.59 4.42
N THR A 100 -6.98 -3.52 3.47
CA THR A 100 -7.00 -3.17 2.04
C THR A 100 -8.23 -2.32 1.71
N ALA A 101 -9.41 -2.65 2.23
CA ALA A 101 -10.62 -1.84 2.00
C ALA A 101 -10.49 -0.43 2.60
N VAL A 102 -9.93 -0.31 3.81
CA VAL A 102 -9.66 1.01 4.43
C VAL A 102 -8.63 1.80 3.64
N LEU A 103 -7.56 1.15 3.18
CA LEU A 103 -6.57 1.77 2.29
C LEU A 103 -7.22 2.22 0.99
N TRP A 104 -8.06 1.38 0.37
CA TRP A 104 -8.80 1.72 -0.85
C TRP A 104 -9.67 2.96 -0.67
N LEU A 105 -10.51 2.95 0.38
CA LEU A 105 -11.54 3.97 0.58
C LEU A 105 -10.99 5.28 1.15
N TYR A 106 -9.96 5.22 2.00
CA TYR A 106 -9.50 6.35 2.80
C TYR A 106 -7.99 6.60 2.69
N GLY A 107 -7.18 5.56 2.86
CA GLY A 107 -5.73 5.69 2.95
C GLY A 107 -5.09 6.22 1.66
N LEU A 108 -5.50 5.68 0.52
CA LEU A 108 -4.93 6.06 -0.78
C LEU A 108 -5.29 7.49 -1.17
N ARG A 109 -6.47 7.99 -0.78
CA ARG A 109 -6.85 9.39 -0.99
C ARG A 109 -6.00 10.36 -0.16
N LEU A 110 -5.61 9.94 1.05
CA LEU A 110 -4.74 10.71 1.95
C LEU A 110 -3.26 10.65 1.55
N VAL A 111 -2.79 9.52 1.03
CA VAL A 111 -1.38 9.30 0.66
C VAL A 111 -1.06 9.82 -0.74
N PHE A 112 -1.98 9.67 -1.69
CA PHE A 112 -1.73 10.04 -3.08
C PHE A 112 -2.23 11.44 -3.44
N PHE A 113 -2.91 12.16 -2.54
CA PHE A 113 -3.37 13.57 -2.67
C PHE A 113 -4.15 13.98 -3.94
N MET A 114 -4.33 13.10 -4.92
CA MET A 114 -4.75 13.47 -6.28
C MET A 114 -6.05 12.80 -6.74
N GLY A 115 -6.70 11.99 -5.89
CA GLY A 115 -7.96 11.32 -6.24
C GLY A 115 -7.86 10.29 -7.39
N TYR A 116 -6.73 10.24 -8.10
CA TYR A 116 -6.41 9.26 -9.13
C TYR A 116 -5.55 8.17 -8.50
N ILE A 117 -6.17 7.02 -8.26
CA ILE A 117 -5.52 5.83 -7.74
C ILE A 117 -5.38 4.88 -8.93
N PRO A 118 -4.17 4.49 -9.36
CA PRO A 118 -4.04 3.30 -10.17
C PRO A 118 -4.62 2.12 -9.38
N ILE A 119 -5.75 1.60 -9.88
CA ILE A 119 -6.58 0.53 -9.29
C ILE A 119 -5.74 -0.67 -8.81
N GLU A 120 -4.56 -0.84 -9.39
CA GLU A 120 -3.61 -1.92 -9.14
C GLU A 120 -2.95 -1.88 -7.76
N GLN A 121 -2.78 -0.69 -7.14
CA GLN A 121 -2.10 -0.54 -5.85
C GLN A 121 -2.76 -1.34 -4.71
N PRO A 122 -4.03 -1.12 -4.35
CA PRO A 122 -4.69 -1.87 -3.30
C PRO A 122 -4.84 -3.37 -3.60
N LEU A 123 -4.99 -3.74 -4.89
CA LEU A 123 -4.97 -5.15 -5.31
C LEU A 123 -3.59 -5.78 -5.06
N MET A 124 -2.51 -5.03 -5.26
CA MET A 124 -1.16 -5.50 -4.97
C MET A 124 -0.96 -5.72 -3.46
N TYR A 125 -1.42 -4.78 -2.61
CA TYR A 125 -1.43 -4.96 -1.15
C TYR A 125 -2.19 -6.21 -0.74
N PHE A 126 -3.39 -6.42 -1.31
CA PHE A 126 -4.19 -7.61 -1.03
C PHE A 126 -3.44 -8.89 -1.40
N THR A 127 -2.94 -8.96 -2.64
CA THR A 127 -2.31 -10.15 -3.21
C THR A 127 -1.03 -10.53 -2.45
N VAL A 128 -0.16 -9.55 -2.19
CA VAL A 128 1.10 -9.77 -1.45
C VAL A 128 0.81 -10.26 -0.03
N ASN A 129 -0.11 -9.61 0.69
CA ASN A 129 -0.38 -9.98 2.08
C ASN A 129 -1.17 -11.27 2.23
N ALA A 130 -2.14 -11.54 1.33
CA ALA A 130 -2.84 -12.83 1.29
C ALA A 130 -1.87 -13.98 0.97
N GLY A 131 -0.96 -13.79 0.02
CA GLY A 131 0.08 -14.77 -0.31
C GLY A 131 1.02 -15.04 0.86
N LEU A 132 1.48 -14.00 1.56
CA LEU A 132 2.33 -14.15 2.75
C LEU A 132 1.60 -14.85 3.91
N ALA A 133 0.32 -14.52 4.12
CA ALA A 133 -0.51 -15.20 5.12
C ALA A 133 -0.70 -16.68 4.78
N PHE A 134 -0.89 -17.01 3.50
CA PHE A 134 -1.00 -18.39 3.03
C PHE A 134 0.29 -19.17 3.20
N ILE A 135 1.45 -18.60 2.86
CA ILE A 135 2.75 -19.23 3.10
C ILE A 135 2.91 -19.55 4.59
N LYS A 136 2.60 -18.60 5.47
CA LYS A 136 2.69 -18.79 6.93
C LYS A 136 1.73 -19.88 7.44
N TYR A 137 0.52 -19.96 6.88
CA TYR A 137 -0.42 -21.04 7.19
C TYR A 137 0.09 -22.41 6.74
N SER A 138 0.65 -22.50 5.52
CA SER A 138 1.18 -23.75 4.97
C SER A 138 2.32 -24.35 5.80
N GLU A 139 3.15 -23.50 6.40
CA GLU A 139 4.23 -23.90 7.31
C GLU A 139 3.68 -24.51 8.61
N CYS A 140 2.54 -24.01 9.09
CA CYS A 140 1.88 -24.52 10.28
C CYS A 140 1.07 -25.81 10.03
N ALA A 141 0.56 -26.01 8.81
CA ALA A 141 -0.20 -27.20 8.45
C ALA A 141 0.69 -28.41 8.09
N ARG A 142 2.02 -28.24 7.97
CA ARG A 142 2.95 -29.35 7.70
C ARG A 142 3.02 -30.29 8.91
N PRO A 143 2.90 -31.62 8.71
CA PRO A 143 3.17 -32.59 9.76
C PRO A 143 4.62 -32.46 10.23
N SER A 144 4.86 -32.61 11.54
CA SER A 144 6.21 -32.72 12.09
C SER A 144 6.95 -33.86 11.37
N ALA A 145 8.19 -33.62 10.93
CA ALA A 145 9.02 -34.69 10.39
C ALA A 145 9.17 -35.79 11.46
N PRO A 146 9.11 -37.08 11.10
CA PRO A 146 9.34 -38.16 12.05
C PRO A 146 10.72 -37.98 12.69
N ALA A 147 10.79 -38.16 14.01
CA ALA A 147 12.05 -38.10 14.73
C ALA A 147 13.01 -39.17 14.17
N PRO A 148 14.32 -38.88 14.05
CA PRO A 148 15.29 -39.91 13.68
C PRO A 148 15.27 -41.00 14.74
N GLY A 149 14.91 -42.22 14.33
CA GLY A 149 14.96 -43.43 15.14
C GLY A 149 16.34 -44.05 15.18
#